data_AF-A0A6H2ELS0-F1
#
_entry.id   AF-A0A6H2ELS0-F1
#
_cell.length_a   1.000
_cell.length_b   1.000
_cell.length_c   1.000
_cell.angle_alpha   90.00
_cell.angle_beta   90.00
_cell.angle_gamma   90.00
#
_symmetry.space_group_name_H-M   'P 1'
#
loop_
_entity.id
_entity.type
_entity.pdbx_description
1 polymer ?
#
loop_
_entity_poly.entity_id
_entity_poly.type
_entity_poly.pdbx_seq_one_letter_code
_entity_poly.pdbx_strand_id
1 'polypeptide(L)'
;MGLKAVEEAVKKPPLDPSKRTKYRKVATAASANDLLGTLETMRDRLARAIDDPDTAPRDLAALTKRLRETMDDIHTLTQAYEEASGVSDLEAVADAPFSAEAI
;
A
#
# COMPACT_ATOMS: atom_id res chain seq x y z
N MET A 1 1.10 -4.14 34.68
CA MET A 1 -0.19 -4.08 33.95
C MET A 1 0.10 -3.51 32.58
N GLY A 2 -0.18 -4.24 31.49
CA GLY A 2 0.04 -3.69 30.13
C GLY A 2 0.03 -4.70 28.97
N LEU A 3 0.14 -6.00 29.24
CA LEU A 3 0.31 -7.02 28.19
C LEU A 3 -1.01 -7.52 27.54
N LYS A 4 -2.18 -7.13 28.04
CA LYS A 4 -3.46 -7.61 27.50
C LYS A 4 -3.92 -6.93 26.20
N ALA A 5 -3.37 -5.76 25.87
CA ALA A 5 -3.81 -5.00 24.69
C ALA A 5 -3.21 -5.51 23.36
N VAL A 6 -2.08 -6.23 23.41
CA VAL A 6 -1.44 -6.79 22.21
C VAL A 6 -2.06 -8.13 21.79
N GLU A 7 -2.65 -8.87 22.73
CA GLU A 7 -3.24 -10.20 22.48
C GLU A 7 -4.62 -10.10 21.80
N GLU A 8 -5.38 -9.03 22.04
CA GLU A 8 -6.72 -8.85 21.48
C GLU A 8 -6.71 -8.39 20.00
N ALA A 9 -5.62 -7.77 19.53
CA ALA A 9 -5.46 -7.34 18.14
C ALA A 9 -5.33 -8.52 17.16
N VAL A 10 -4.95 -9.70 17.65
CA VAL A 10 -4.79 -10.93 16.84
C VAL A 10 -6.14 -11.51 16.37
N LYS A 11 -7.29 -11.05 16.92
CA LYS A 11 -8.61 -11.64 16.67
C LYS A 11 -9.42 -10.97 15.56
N LYS A 12 -9.01 -9.82 15.04
CA LYS A 12 -9.76 -9.15 13.98
C LYS A 12 -9.35 -9.73 12.62
N PRO A 13 -10.28 -10.36 11.88
CA PRO A 13 -9.96 -10.85 10.55
C PRO A 13 -9.50 -9.67 9.68
N PRO A 14 -8.54 -9.89 8.76
CA PRO A 14 -8.13 -8.86 7.81
C PRO A 14 -9.36 -8.33 7.08
N LEU A 15 -9.43 -7.01 6.91
CA LEU A 15 -10.57 -6.36 6.29
C LEU A 15 -10.74 -6.89 4.86
N ASP A 16 -11.99 -7.14 4.46
CA ASP A 16 -12.35 -7.51 3.08
C ASP A 16 -11.85 -6.42 2.11
N PRO A 17 -11.05 -6.76 1.09
CA PRO A 17 -10.51 -5.79 0.15
C PRO A 17 -11.58 -5.01 -0.62
N SER A 18 -12.81 -5.51 -0.71
CA SER A 18 -13.95 -4.86 -1.37
C SER A 18 -14.57 -3.73 -0.52
N LYS A 19 -14.29 -3.66 0.79
CA LYS A 19 -14.90 -2.68 1.73
C LYS A 19 -13.86 -1.75 2.38
N ARG A 20 -12.84 -1.35 1.61
CA ARG A 20 -11.77 -0.45 2.08
C ARG A 20 -12.32 0.95 2.34
N THR A 21 -12.26 1.41 3.59
CA THR A 21 -12.56 2.79 3.97
C THR A 21 -11.25 3.55 4.12
N LYS A 22 -11.09 4.71 3.47
CA LYS A 22 -9.92 5.58 3.67
C LYS A 22 -9.86 6.03 5.13
N TYR A 23 -8.87 5.58 5.89
CA TYR A 23 -8.69 5.99 7.28
C TYR A 23 -8.10 7.40 7.35
N ARG A 24 -8.59 8.21 8.29
CA ARG A 24 -7.99 9.53 8.58
C ARG A 24 -6.79 9.45 9.54
N LYS A 25 -6.63 8.34 10.25
CA LYS A 25 -5.62 8.17 11.31
C LYS A 25 -4.96 6.79 11.22
N VAL A 26 -3.62 6.77 11.31
CA VAL A 26 -2.79 5.55 11.25
C VAL A 26 -3.20 4.57 12.34
N ALA A 27 -3.41 5.04 13.57
CA ALA A 27 -3.82 4.19 14.69
C ALA A 27 -5.15 3.47 14.42
N THR A 28 -6.08 4.12 13.73
CA THR A 28 -7.37 3.52 13.38
C THR A 28 -7.18 2.40 12.35
N ALA A 29 -6.42 2.65 11.28
CA ALA A 29 -6.10 1.64 10.27
C ALA A 29 -5.37 0.43 10.87
N ALA A 30 -4.35 0.69 11.70
CA ALA A 30 -3.57 -0.35 12.36
C ALA A 30 -4.43 -1.19 13.32
N SER A 31 -5.30 -0.54 14.10
CA SER A 31 -6.24 -1.25 14.99
C SER A 31 -7.30 -2.07 14.25
N ALA A 32 -7.58 -1.72 12.99
CA ALA A 32 -8.49 -2.46 12.13
C ALA A 32 -7.80 -3.65 11.43
N ASN A 33 -6.50 -3.84 11.64
CA ASN A 33 -5.68 -4.85 10.96
C ASN A 33 -5.73 -4.70 9.42
N ASP A 34 -5.82 -3.45 8.96
CA ASP A 34 -5.81 -3.11 7.54
C ASP A 34 -4.43 -2.60 7.15
N LEU A 35 -3.59 -3.51 6.64
CA LEU A 35 -2.20 -3.21 6.29
C LEU A 35 -2.11 -2.15 5.20
N LEU A 36 -2.87 -2.32 4.11
CA LEU A 36 -2.84 -1.38 2.99
C LEU A 36 -3.36 -0.01 3.41
N GLY A 37 -4.49 0.04 4.12
CA GLY A 37 -5.03 1.29 4.65
C GLY A 37 -4.09 1.98 5.65
N THR A 38 -3.30 1.21 6.40
CA THR A 38 -2.26 1.74 7.29
C THR A 38 -1.15 2.41 6.49
N LEU A 39 -0.64 1.74 5.45
CA LEU A 39 0.41 2.26 4.58
C LEU A 39 -0.05 3.49 3.79
N GLU A 40 -1.28 3.48 3.24
CA GLU A 40 -1.88 4.64 2.57
C GLU A 40 -1.98 5.85 3.52
N THR A 41 -2.42 5.62 4.75
CA THR A 41 -2.51 6.70 5.75
C THR A 41 -1.13 7.21 6.15
N MET A 42 -0.13 6.34 6.23
CA MET A 42 1.26 6.75 6.49
C MET A 42 1.83 7.56 5.33
N ARG A 43 1.62 7.13 4.08
CA ARG A 43 2.01 7.85 2.86
C ARG A 43 1.46 9.28 2.88
N ASP A 44 0.17 9.44 3.15
CA ASP A 44 -0.48 10.76 3.16
C ASP A 44 0.10 11.68 4.26
N ARG A 45 0.47 11.10 5.41
CA ARG A 45 1.11 11.87 6.49
C ARG A 45 2.54 12.27 6.15
N LEU A 46 3.30 11.39 5.50
CA LEU A 46 4.66 11.67 5.05
C LEU A 46 4.67 12.75 3.97
N ALA A 47 3.76 12.67 2.99
CA ALA A 47 3.61 13.69 1.96
C ALA A 47 3.32 15.07 2.56
N ARG A 48 2.38 15.16 3.51
CA ARG A 48 2.09 16.41 4.22
C ARG A 48 3.26 16.96 5.01
N ALA A 49 4.06 16.09 5.63
CA ALA A 49 5.26 16.52 6.35
C ALA A 49 6.35 17.03 5.38
N ILE A 50 6.45 16.46 4.17
CA ILE A 50 7.39 16.94 3.14
C ILE A 50 6.95 18.30 2.59
N ASP A 51 5.64 18.51 2.40
CA ASP A 51 5.08 19.78 1.91
C ASP A 51 5.09 20.91 2.96
N ASP A 52 5.31 20.57 4.23
CA ASP A 52 5.35 21.53 5.34
C ASP A 52 6.66 22.35 5.29
N PRO A 53 6.59 23.69 5.12
CA PRO A 53 7.79 24.53 5.07
C PRO A 53 8.56 24.58 6.39
N ASP A 54 7.94 24.21 7.51
CA ASP A 54 8.59 24.16 8.84
C ASP A 54 9.37 22.85 9.07
N THR A 55 9.29 21.89 8.13
CA THR A 55 10.04 20.63 8.23
C THR A 55 11.54 20.86 8.11
N ALA A 56 12.29 20.37 9.10
CA ALA A 56 13.73 20.52 9.13
C ALA A 56 14.38 19.86 7.89
N PRO A 57 15.33 20.53 7.20
CA PRO A 57 15.99 19.96 6.02
C PRO A 57 16.67 18.60 6.27
N ARG A 58 17.13 18.36 7.49
CA ARG A 58 17.72 17.08 7.91
C ARG A 58 16.69 15.94 7.89
N ASP A 59 15.44 16.24 8.23
CA ASP A 59 14.36 15.26 8.29
C ASP A 59 13.79 15.00 6.90
N LEU A 60 13.88 15.98 5.98
CA LEU A 60 13.37 15.86 4.61
C LEU A 60 13.97 14.67 3.84
N ALA A 61 15.27 14.40 3.99
CA ALA A 61 15.91 13.23 3.38
C ALA A 61 15.36 11.90 3.93
N ALA A 62 15.10 11.85 5.25
CA ALA A 62 14.54 10.66 5.89
C ALA A 62 13.06 10.45 5.49
N LEU A 63 12.27 11.53 5.46
CA LEU A 63 10.85 11.51 5.09
C LEU A 63 10.65 11.11 3.63
N THR A 64 11.45 11.66 2.71
CA THR A 64 11.37 11.32 1.27
C THR A 64 11.77 9.87 1.00
N LYS A 65 12.81 9.36 1.68
CA LYS A 65 13.16 7.93 1.62
C LYS A 65 12.01 7.07 2.13
N ARG A 66 11.46 7.40 3.30
CA ARG A 66 10.36 6.66 3.90
C ARG A 66 9.09 6.69 3.04
N LEU A 67 8.81 7.80 2.38
CA LEU A 67 7.69 7.94 1.45
C LEU A 67 7.84 6.97 0.27
N ARG A 68 9.04 6.90 -0.34
CA ARG A 68 9.33 5.98 -1.43
C ARG A 68 9.12 4.53 -1.01
N GLU A 69 9.73 4.10 0.09
CA GLU A 69 9.57 2.74 0.63
C GLU A 69 8.09 2.41 0.85
N THR A 70 7.32 3.33 1.43
CA THR A 70 5.89 3.12 1.69
C THR A 70 5.08 3.00 0.39
N MET A 71 5.45 3.75 -0.66
CA MET A 71 4.80 3.65 -1.97
C MET A 71 5.13 2.33 -2.66
N ASP A 72 6.38 1.86 -2.56
CA ASP A 72 6.80 0.57 -3.10
C ASP A 72 6.04 -0.58 -2.40
N ASP A 73 5.93 -0.54 -1.07
CA ASP A 73 5.16 -1.52 -0.28
C ASP A 73 3.68 -1.55 -0.70
N ILE A 74 3.07 -0.37 -0.92
CA ILE A 74 1.68 -0.25 -1.42
C ILE A 74 1.55 -0.89 -2.80
N HIS A 75 2.49 -0.62 -3.70
CA HIS A 75 2.48 -1.18 -5.05
C HIS A 75 2.59 -2.71 -5.02
N THR A 76 3.53 -3.26 -4.25
CA THR A 76 3.69 -4.71 -4.07
C THR A 76 2.41 -5.35 -3.52
N LEU A 77 1.80 -4.76 -2.48
CA LEU A 77 0.56 -5.29 -1.92
C LEU A 77 -0.61 -5.20 -2.90
N THR A 78 -0.71 -4.09 -3.64
CA THR A 78 -1.80 -3.89 -4.61
C THR A 78 -1.74 -4.94 -5.72
N GLN A 79 -0.56 -5.17 -6.30
CA GLN A 79 -0.36 -6.23 -7.29
C GLN A 79 -0.70 -7.61 -6.70
N ALA A 80 -0.24 -7.92 -5.49
CA ALA A 80 -0.55 -9.19 -4.84
C ALA A 80 -2.07 -9.39 -4.62
N TYR A 81 -2.81 -8.32 -4.31
CA TYR A 81 -4.27 -8.37 -4.21
C TYR A 81 -4.94 -8.57 -5.57
N GLU A 82 -4.46 -7.91 -6.62
CA GLU A 82 -4.98 -8.04 -7.98
C GLU A 82 -4.78 -9.46 -8.52
N GLU A 83 -3.57 -10.01 -8.37
CA GLU A 83 -3.23 -11.40 -8.71
C GLU A 83 -4.11 -12.40 -7.95
N ALA A 84 -4.29 -12.19 -6.63
CA ALA A 84 -5.15 -13.05 -5.81
C ALA A 84 -6.64 -12.94 -6.18
N SER A 85 -7.08 -11.79 -6.70
CA SER A 85 -8.46 -11.57 -7.13
C SER A 85 -8.79 -12.12 -8.51
N GLY A 86 -7.79 -12.64 -9.26
CA GLY A 86 -7.97 -13.22 -10.58
C GLY A 86 -8.37 -12.22 -11.68
N VAL A 87 -8.32 -10.91 -11.39
CA VAL A 87 -8.54 -9.85 -12.37
C VAL A 87 -7.19 -9.52 -13.00
N SER A 88 -6.70 -10.41 -13.84
CA SER A 88 -5.56 -10.11 -14.68
C SER A 88 -6.04 -9.28 -15.88
N ASP A 89 -5.79 -7.97 -15.87
CA ASP A 89 -5.78 -7.12 -17.08
C ASP A 89 -4.55 -7.47 -17.97
N LEU A 90 -4.27 -8.77 -18.12
CA LEU A 90 -3.36 -9.27 -19.14
C LEU A 90 -4.16 -9.34 -20.42
N GLU A 91 -4.21 -8.21 -21.11
CA GLU A 91 -4.64 -8.16 -22.49
C GLU A 91 -3.83 -9.20 -23.25
N ALA A 92 -4.50 -10.28 -23.67
CA ALA A 92 -3.86 -11.40 -24.32
C ALA A 92 -3.18 -10.88 -25.59
N VAL A 93 -1.87 -10.68 -25.55
CA VAL A 93 -1.07 -10.41 -26.74
C VAL A 93 -1.12 -11.69 -27.56
N ALA A 94 -2.09 -11.74 -28.47
CA ALA A 94 -2.22 -12.82 -29.42
C ALA A 94 -0.94 -12.82 -30.29
N ASP A 95 -0.24 -13.95 -30.28
CA ASP A 95 0.91 -14.15 -31.16
C ASP A 95 0.42 -13.98 -32.61
N ALA A 96 0.93 -12.96 -33.30
CA ALA A 96 0.63 -12.79 -34.71
C ALA A 96 1.19 -14.00 -35.49
N PRO A 97 0.48 -14.51 -36.51
CA PRO A 97 0.99 -15.62 -37.28
C PRO A 97 2.31 -15.21 -37.96
N PHE A 98 3.35 -16.04 -37.78
CA PHE A 98 4.63 -15.88 -38.44
C PHE A 98 4.43 -15.74 -39.96
N SER A 99 4.75 -14.57 -40.52
CA SER A 99 4.72 -14.33 -41.97
C SER A 99 6.09 -14.62 -42.57
N ALA A 100 6.14 -15.57 -43.50
CA ALA A 100 7.35 -15.96 -44.22
C ALA A 100 7.64 -15.06 -45.45
N GLU A 101 6.86 -14.00 -45.70
CA GLU A 101 7.06 -13.11 -46.86
C GLU A 101 8.29 -12.19 -46.77
N ALA A 102 9.02 -12.21 -45.65
CA ALA A 102 10.20 -11.37 -45.41
C ALA A 102 11.54 -12.14 -45.47
N ILE A 103 11.57 -13.35 -46.05
CA ILE A 103 12.79 -14.13 -46.32
C ILE A 103 12.99 -14.29 -47.83
#